data_AF-A0A094JJD1-F1
#
_entry.id   AF-A0A094JJD1-F1
#
_cell.length_a   1.000
_cell.length_b   1.000
_cell.length_c   1.000
_cell.angle_alpha   90.00
_cell.angle_beta   90.00
_cell.angle_gamma   90.00
#
_symmetry.space_group_name_H-M   'P 1'
#
loop_
_entity.id
_entity.type
_entity.pdbx_description
1 polymer ?
#
loop_
_entity_poly.entity_id
_entity_poly.type
_entity_poly.pdbx_seq_one_letter_code
_entity_poly.pdbx_strand_id
1 'polypeptide(L)'
;MDQLNALFVWYPFFGLPTAIVGLVIWWRYQSRAQLYVWDWGQLFMPFFVWALLSAVDMRGKSLANLVELAYLSGITMLVMVVRGRMELSAPSKGNTVSKIALLVSAVAGLAMWGLVPPLAES
;
A
#
# COMPACT_ATOMS: atom_id res chain seq x y z
N MET A 1 -7.39 22.32 -5.03
CA MET A 1 -6.01 21.81 -4.89
C MET A 1 -5.78 20.90 -6.09
N ASP A 2 -4.77 21.15 -6.93
CA ASP A 2 -4.51 20.27 -8.09
C ASP A 2 -4.27 18.83 -7.61
N GLN A 3 -4.80 17.82 -8.30
CA GLN A 3 -4.66 16.41 -7.90
C GLN A 3 -3.19 15.99 -7.71
N LEU A 4 -2.26 16.63 -8.43
CA LEU A 4 -0.82 16.51 -8.24
C LEU A 4 -0.36 16.99 -6.86
N ASN A 5 -0.88 18.12 -6.37
CA ASN A 5 -0.57 18.60 -5.02
C ASN A 5 -1.14 17.68 -3.95
N ALA A 6 -2.33 17.10 -4.18
CA ALA A 6 -2.89 16.08 -3.29
C ALA A 6 -1.96 14.85 -3.19
N LEU A 7 -1.35 14.42 -4.30
CA LEU A 7 -0.34 13.36 -4.29
C LEU A 7 0.88 13.74 -3.45
N PHE A 8 1.49 14.90 -3.68
CA PHE A 8 2.70 15.29 -2.95
C PHE A 8 2.46 15.60 -1.47
N VAL A 9 1.25 16.02 -1.09
CA VAL A 9 0.90 16.33 0.29
C VAL A 9 0.43 15.09 1.04
N TRP A 10 -0.48 14.30 0.47
CA TRP A 10 -1.10 13.18 1.20
C TRP A 10 -0.28 11.89 1.13
N TYR A 11 0.48 11.67 0.05
CA TYR A 11 1.29 10.47 -0.08
C TYR A 11 2.30 10.31 1.06
N PRO A 12 3.05 11.34 1.50
CA PRO A 12 3.90 11.22 2.68
C PRO A 12 3.11 10.88 3.94
N PHE A 13 1.94 11.47 4.16
CA PHE A 13 1.15 11.21 5.37
C PHE A 13 0.67 9.77 5.49
N PHE A 14 0.32 9.12 4.38
CA PHE A 14 -0.23 7.75 4.39
C PHE A 14 0.81 6.68 4.02
N GLY A 15 1.76 7.00 3.16
CA GLY A 15 2.84 6.11 2.74
C GLY A 15 3.95 5.98 3.79
N LEU A 16 4.29 7.06 4.51
CA LEU A 16 5.38 7.06 5.47
C LEU A 16 5.11 6.16 6.69
N PRO A 17 3.90 6.11 7.30
CA PRO A 17 3.59 5.12 8.34
C PRO A 17 3.75 3.68 7.85
N THR A 18 3.31 3.39 6.62
CA THR A 18 3.47 2.06 6.00
C THR A 18 4.93 1.70 5.83
N ALA A 19 5.75 2.66 5.35
CA ALA A 19 7.18 2.49 5.19
C ALA A 19 7.90 2.30 6.53
N ILE A 20 7.54 3.05 7.57
CA ILE A 20 8.07 2.90 8.93
C ILE A 20 7.77 1.49 9.45
N VAL A 21 6.54 1.02 9.31
CA VAL A 21 6.18 -0.32 9.78
C VAL A 21 6.89 -1.40 8.97
N GLY A 22 6.98 -1.26 7.65
CA GLY A 22 7.80 -2.14 6.81
C GLY A 22 9.27 -2.17 7.25
N LEU A 23 9.84 -1.01 7.58
CA LEU A 23 11.21 -0.88 8.07
C LEU A 23 11.40 -1.52 9.45
N VAL A 24 10.46 -1.34 10.37
CA VAL A 24 10.49 -1.97 11.71
C VAL A 24 10.41 -3.49 11.60
N ILE A 25 9.51 -4.01 10.74
CA ILE A 25 9.40 -5.44 10.47
C ILE A 25 10.71 -5.96 9.89
N TRP A 26 11.26 -5.28 8.86
CA TRP A 26 12.54 -5.64 8.29
C TRP A 26 13.65 -5.64 9.35
N TRP A 27 13.82 -4.55 10.10
CA TRP A 27 14.85 -4.43 11.13
C TRP A 27 14.75 -5.53 12.19
N ARG A 28 13.51 -5.88 12.60
CA ARG A 28 13.25 -6.94 13.58
C ARG A 28 13.58 -8.34 13.07
N TYR A 29 13.47 -8.55 11.76
CA TYR A 29 13.58 -9.87 11.12
C TYR A 29 14.72 -9.98 10.10
N GLN A 30 15.59 -8.98 9.97
CA GLN A 30 16.67 -8.91 8.97
C GLN A 30 17.63 -10.11 9.02
N SER A 31 17.77 -10.77 10.16
CA SER A 31 18.60 -11.96 10.32
C SER A 31 17.97 -13.25 9.80
N ARG A 32 16.68 -13.21 9.43
CA ARG A 32 15.89 -14.38 8.98
C ARG A 32 15.06 -14.15 7.73
N ALA A 33 14.71 -12.90 7.42
CA ALA A 33 13.91 -12.51 6.27
C ALA A 33 14.79 -11.90 5.20
N GLN A 34 14.66 -12.37 3.97
CA GLN A 34 15.36 -11.80 2.82
C GLN A 34 14.51 -10.66 2.25
N LEU A 35 15.16 -9.53 1.93
CA LEU A 35 14.51 -8.48 1.17
C LEU A 35 14.53 -8.85 -0.32
N TYR A 36 13.36 -8.98 -0.91
CA TYR A 36 13.21 -9.15 -2.34
C TYR A 36 12.85 -7.82 -3.00
N VAL A 37 13.19 -7.65 -4.27
CA VAL A 37 12.76 -6.50 -5.08
C VAL A 37 11.24 -6.29 -5.03
N TRP A 38 10.47 -7.38 -4.92
CA TRP A 38 9.02 -7.36 -4.83
C TRP A 38 8.50 -6.67 -3.56
N ASP A 39 9.28 -6.63 -2.49
CA ASP A 39 8.89 -6.01 -1.23
C ASP A 39 8.83 -4.49 -1.36
N TRP A 40 9.73 -3.91 -2.15
CA TRP A 40 9.66 -2.51 -2.56
C TRP A 40 8.43 -2.27 -3.44
N GLY A 41 8.16 -3.18 -4.37
CA GLY A 41 6.93 -3.16 -5.16
C GLY A 41 5.70 -3.11 -4.27
N GLN A 42 5.63 -3.91 -3.20
CA GLN A 42 4.48 -3.96 -2.31
C GLN A 42 4.25 -2.63 -1.60
N LEU A 43 5.32 -1.88 -1.30
CA LEU A 43 5.24 -0.58 -0.64
C LEU A 43 4.75 0.52 -1.60
N PHE A 44 5.17 0.49 -2.87
CA PHE A 44 4.91 1.59 -3.81
C PHE A 44 3.73 1.33 -4.77
N MET A 45 3.60 0.10 -5.26
CA MET A 45 2.67 -0.27 -6.31
C MET A 45 1.18 -0.06 -5.98
N PRO A 46 0.65 -0.47 -4.80
CA PRO A 46 -0.74 -0.15 -4.43
C PRO A 46 -1.06 1.35 -4.53
N PHE A 47 -0.18 2.19 -3.98
CA PHE A 47 -0.37 3.64 -4.00
C PHE A 47 -0.19 4.23 -5.39
N PHE A 48 0.73 3.69 -6.20
CA PHE A 48 0.91 4.10 -7.58
C PHE A 48 -0.33 3.77 -8.43
N VAL A 49 -0.88 2.57 -8.28
CA VAL A 49 -2.11 2.15 -8.96
C VAL A 49 -3.28 3.04 -8.55
N TRP A 50 -3.45 3.29 -7.25
CA TRP A 50 -4.46 4.20 -6.74
C TRP A 50 -4.28 5.62 -7.28
N ALA A 51 -3.06 6.15 -7.26
CA ALA A 51 -2.73 7.48 -7.77
C ALA A 51 -3.07 7.63 -9.25
N LEU A 52 -2.72 6.63 -10.07
CA LEU A 52 -3.00 6.62 -11.49
C LEU A 52 -4.51 6.64 -11.76
N LEU A 53 -5.27 5.82 -11.04
CA LEU A 53 -6.73 5.78 -11.16
C LEU A 53 -7.37 7.10 -10.75
N SER A 54 -6.93 7.69 -9.64
CA SER A 54 -7.41 8.99 -9.16
C SER A 54 -7.03 10.15 -10.08
N ALA A 55 -5.91 10.05 -10.81
CA ALA A 55 -5.49 11.05 -11.80
C ALA A 55 -6.28 10.96 -13.12
N VAL A 56 -6.69 9.76 -13.51
CA VAL A 56 -7.46 9.54 -14.75
C VAL A 56 -8.94 9.89 -14.54
N ASP A 57 -9.49 9.70 -13.34
CA ASP A 57 -10.88 10.00 -13.04
C ASP A 57 -11.04 11.35 -12.34
N MET A 58 -11.60 12.33 -13.05
CA MET A 58 -11.85 13.69 -12.54
C MET A 58 -13.11 13.78 -11.65
N ARG A 59 -13.73 12.66 -11.28
CA ARG A 59 -14.81 12.66 -10.29
C ARG A 59 -14.24 13.20 -8.98
N GLY A 60 -14.65 14.39 -8.56
CA GLY A 60 -14.14 15.13 -7.40
C GLY A 60 -14.28 14.36 -6.08
N LYS A 61 -13.42 13.38 -5.85
CA LYS A 61 -13.38 12.48 -4.70
C LYS A 61 -12.44 12.98 -3.60
N SER A 62 -12.33 14.29 -3.31
CA SER A 62 -11.20 14.75 -2.48
C SER A 62 -11.23 14.15 -1.06
N LEU A 63 -12.41 14.05 -0.43
CA LEU A 63 -12.58 13.46 0.89
C LEU A 63 -12.54 11.92 0.86
N ALA A 64 -13.13 11.30 -0.16
CA ALA A 64 -13.06 9.85 -0.36
C ALA A 64 -11.63 9.37 -0.56
N ASN A 65 -10.80 10.16 -1.26
CA ASN A 65 -9.40 9.85 -1.51
C ASN A 65 -8.57 9.72 -0.22
N LEU A 66 -8.86 10.53 0.80
CA LEU A 66 -8.20 10.44 2.11
C LEU A 66 -8.54 9.12 2.82
N VAL A 67 -9.82 8.76 2.79
CA VAL A 67 -10.32 7.52 3.39
C VAL A 67 -9.75 6.30 2.65
N GLU A 68 -9.75 6.33 1.31
CA GLU A 68 -9.17 5.29 0.46
C GLU A 68 -7.67 5.09 0.77
N LEU A 69 -6.90 6.17 0.89
CA LEU A 69 -5.48 6.12 1.24
C LEU A 69 -5.23 5.54 2.64
N ALA A 70 -6.02 5.93 3.64
CA ALA A 70 -5.90 5.40 5.00
C ALA A 70 -6.12 3.88 5.04
N TYR A 71 -7.17 3.40 4.38
CA TYR A 71 -7.44 1.96 4.28
C TYR A 71 -6.36 1.23 3.49
N LEU A 72 -5.91 1.81 2.36
CA LEU A 72 -4.87 1.20 1.54
C LEU A 72 -3.55 1.04 2.30
N SER A 73 -3.17 2.03 3.10
CA SER A 73 -2.03 1.94 4.02
C SER A 73 -2.23 0.84 5.05
N GLY A 74 -3.39 0.80 5.72
CA GLY A 74 -3.69 -0.23 6.70
C GLY A 74 -3.63 -1.65 6.13
N ILE A 75 -4.19 -1.86 4.94
CA ILE A 75 -4.14 -3.15 4.22
C ILE A 75 -2.70 -3.50 3.86
N THR A 76 -1.94 -2.56 3.29
CA THR A 76 -0.55 -2.79 2.90
C THR A 76 0.31 -3.16 4.10
N MET A 77 0.15 -2.44 5.22
CA MET A 77 0.80 -2.76 6.50
C MET A 77 0.45 -4.17 6.98
N LEU A 78 -0.84 -4.54 6.98
CA LEU A 78 -1.29 -5.86 7.41
C LEU A 78 -0.68 -6.96 6.54
N VAL A 79 -0.68 -6.78 5.22
CA VAL A 79 -0.09 -7.75 4.29
C VAL A 79 1.42 -7.88 4.52
N MET A 80 2.14 -6.79 4.78
CA MET A 80 3.56 -6.83 5.14
C MET A 80 3.81 -7.62 6.44
N VAL A 81 2.98 -7.42 7.47
CA VAL A 81 3.06 -8.17 8.73
C VAL A 81 2.82 -9.66 8.51
N VAL A 82 1.76 -10.01 7.77
CA VAL A 82 1.40 -11.41 7.47
C VAL A 82 2.53 -12.07 6.68
N ARG A 83 3.02 -11.43 5.62
CA ARG A 83 4.15 -11.92 4.83
C ARG A 83 5.40 -12.13 5.69
N GLY A 84 5.77 -11.16 6.52
CA GLY A 84 6.90 -11.27 7.44
C GLY A 84 6.77 -12.48 8.38
N ARG A 85 5.56 -12.74 8.92
CA ARG A 85 5.30 -13.93 9.74
C ARG A 85 5.36 -15.25 8.96
N MET A 86 4.84 -15.26 7.74
CA MET A 86 4.89 -16.45 6.87
C MET A 86 6.31 -16.81 6.48
N GLU A 87 7.15 -15.81 6.18
CA GLU A 87 8.56 -16.04 5.81
C GLU A 87 9.37 -16.59 6.98
N LEU A 88 9.11 -16.13 8.21
CA LEU A 88 9.71 -16.72 9.41
C LEU A 88 9.34 -18.19 9.62
N SER A 89 8.16 -18.59 9.16
CA SER A 89 7.64 -19.95 9.32
C SER A 89 8.08 -20.88 8.19
N ALA A 90 8.26 -20.34 6.98
CA ALA A 90 8.65 -21.10 5.79
C ALA A 90 9.61 -20.28 4.89
N PRO A 91 10.90 -20.15 5.28
CA PRO A 91 11.86 -19.28 4.56
C PRO A 91 12.05 -19.66 3.09
N SER A 92 11.95 -20.96 2.76
CA SER A 92 12.08 -21.47 1.38
C SER A 92 11.01 -20.96 0.42
N LYS A 93 9.89 -20.43 0.95
CA LYS A 93 8.78 -19.88 0.16
C LYS A 93 8.76 -18.36 0.10
N GLY A 94 9.74 -17.66 0.68
CA GLY A 94 9.75 -16.20 0.84
C GLY A 94 9.43 -15.43 -0.45
N ASN A 95 10.12 -15.74 -1.56
CA ASN A 95 9.91 -15.09 -2.86
C ASN A 95 8.46 -15.26 -3.38
N THR A 96 7.87 -16.44 -3.24
CA THR A 96 6.48 -16.70 -3.65
C THR A 96 5.50 -15.91 -2.80
N VAL A 97 5.73 -15.86 -1.48
CA VAL A 97 4.89 -15.09 -0.53
C VAL A 97 4.99 -13.60 -0.83
N SER A 98 6.17 -13.05 -1.13
CA SER A 98 6.34 -11.63 -1.52
C SER A 98 5.59 -11.27 -2.80
N LYS A 99 5.59 -12.16 -3.81
CA LYS A 99 4.82 -11.92 -5.05
C LYS A 99 3.31 -11.93 -4.81
N ILE A 100 2.82 -12.86 -3.97
CA ILE A 100 1.41 -12.92 -3.59
C ILE A 100 1.03 -11.65 -2.80
N ALA A 101 1.88 -11.24 -1.85
CA ALA A 101 1.69 -10.03 -1.06
C ALA A 101 1.59 -8.78 -1.95
N LEU A 102 2.51 -8.64 -2.91
CA LEU A 102 2.47 -7.58 -3.93
C LEU A 102 1.15 -7.58 -4.70
N LEU A 103 0.74 -8.74 -5.23
CA LEU A 103 -0.49 -8.87 -6.00
C LEU A 103 -1.72 -8.48 -5.16
N VAL A 104 -1.81 -8.96 -3.93
CA VAL A 104 -2.91 -8.65 -3.00
C VAL A 104 -2.96 -7.15 -2.71
N SER A 105 -1.82 -6.52 -2.44
CA SER A 105 -1.74 -5.07 -2.22
C SER A 105 -2.17 -4.28 -3.47
N ALA A 106 -1.70 -4.66 -4.66
CA ALA A 106 -2.10 -4.00 -5.90
C ALA A 106 -3.60 -4.13 -6.18
N VAL A 107 -4.18 -5.31 -5.98
CA VAL A 107 -5.63 -5.55 -6.11
C VAL A 107 -6.42 -4.75 -5.07
N ALA A 108 -5.91 -4.61 -3.85
CA ALA A 108 -6.53 -3.75 -2.84
C ALA A 108 -6.58 -2.28 -3.29
N GLY A 109 -5.54 -1.77 -3.96
CA GLY A 109 -5.56 -0.43 -4.56
C GLY A 109 -6.69 -0.24 -5.58
N LEU A 110 -6.88 -1.23 -6.47
CA LEU A 110 -7.98 -1.23 -7.44
C LEU A 110 -9.35 -1.30 -6.75
N ALA A 111 -9.50 -2.20 -5.77
CA ALA A 111 -10.75 -2.42 -5.06
C ALA A 111 -11.16 -1.18 -4.24
N MET A 112 -10.21 -0.55 -3.53
CA MET A 112 -10.48 0.66 -2.76
C MET A 112 -11.00 1.80 -3.64
N TRP A 113 -10.37 2.01 -4.80
CA TRP A 113 -10.81 3.04 -5.74
C TRP A 113 -12.20 2.77 -6.33
N GLY A 114 -12.49 1.51 -6.68
CA GLY A 114 -13.75 1.13 -7.31
C GLY A 114 -14.94 0.98 -6.35
N LEU A 115 -14.69 0.64 -5.09
CA LEU A 115 -15.74 0.31 -4.11
C LEU A 115 -16.10 1.49 -3.20
N VAL A 116 -15.19 2.43 -2.95
CA VAL A 116 -15.50 3.59 -2.11
C VAL A 116 -16.27 4.61 -2.94
N PRO A 117 -17.53 4.92 -2.60
CA PRO A 117 -18.30 5.93 -3.33
C PRO A 117 -17.71 7.33 -3.07
N PRO A 118 -17.89 8.29 -4.00
CA PRO A 118 -17.54 9.68 -3.74
C PRO A 118 -18.28 10.20 -2.50
N LEU A 119 -17.52 10.80 -1.59
CA LEU A 119 -18.09 11.49 -0.43
C LEU A 119 -18.36 12.93 -0.82
N ALA A 120 -19.58 13.41 -0.59
CA ALA A 120 -19.96 14.78 -0.87
C ALA A 120 -19.16 15.75 0.02
N GLU A 121 -18.59 16.78 -0.60
CA GLU A 121 -18.01 17.91 0.10
C GLU A 121 -19.16 18.86 0.45
N SER A 122 -19.49 18.95 1.74
CA SER A 122 -20.53 19.85 2.28
C SER A 122 -20.06 21.29 2.29
#